data_AF-A0A970DAJ1-F1
#
_entry.id   AF-A0A970DAJ1-F1
#
_cell.length_a   1.000
_cell.length_b   1.000
_cell.length_c   1.000
_cell.angle_alpha   90.00
_cell.angle_beta   90.00
_cell.angle_gamma   90.00
#
_symmetry.space_group_name_H-M   'P 1'
#
loop_
_entity.id
_entity.type
_entity.pdbx_description
1 polymer ?
#
loop_
_entity_poly.entity_id
_entity_poly.type
_entity_poly.pdbx_seq_one_letter_code
_entity_poly.pdbx_strand_id
1 'polypeptide(L)'
;MLGLIVRFVVSAVVLMLVSFLLPGFATLSFWQALIAAVVIAILGYLVESLFGRKVSPQNRGLVGFLTAAVVIYVAQFLVPGMSVSLIGAALAAVVIGIVDLFIPTELR
;
A
#
# COMPACT_ATOMS: atom_id res chain seq x y z
N MET A 1 -10.09 15.12 11.99
CA MET A 1 -11.10 14.04 11.94
C MET A 1 -11.57 13.79 10.50
N LEU A 2 -12.21 14.74 9.82
CA LEU A 2 -12.68 14.59 8.43
C LEU A 2 -11.58 14.21 7.42
N GLY A 3 -10.39 14.82 7.49
CA GLY A 3 -9.29 14.51 6.56
C GLY A 3 -8.75 13.08 6.66
N LEU A 4 -8.81 12.46 7.84
CA LEU A 4 -8.38 11.07 8.06
C LEU A 4 -9.35 10.10 7.40
N ILE A 5 -10.65 10.36 7.54
CA ILE A 5 -11.72 9.56 6.93
C ILE A 5 -11.66 9.64 5.40
N VAL A 6 -11.52 10.86 4.85
CA VAL A 6 -11.41 11.06 3.40
C VAL A 6 -10.19 10.34 2.84
N ARG A 7 -9.03 10.45 3.48
CA ARG A 7 -7.81 9.72 3.09
C ARG A 7 -8.03 8.22 3.09
N PHE A 8 -8.67 7.70 4.13
CA PHE A 8 -8.94 6.26 4.26
C PHE A 8 -9.81 5.72 3.12
N VAL A 9 -10.86 6.47 2.79
CA VAL A 9 -11.77 6.14 1.68
C VAL A 9 -11.03 6.22 0.35
N VAL A 10 -10.22 7.25 0.13
CA VAL A 10 -9.42 7.40 -1.09
C VAL A 10 -8.43 6.24 -1.24
N SER A 11 -7.71 5.86 -0.19
CA SER A 11 -6.79 4.71 -0.21
C SER A 11 -7.50 3.40 -0.55
N ALA A 12 -8.70 3.16 0.00
CA ALA A 12 -9.49 1.98 -0.33
C ALA A 12 -9.94 1.97 -1.81
N VAL A 13 -10.38 3.12 -2.33
CA VAL A 13 -10.75 3.27 -3.75
C VAL A 13 -9.55 3.05 -4.66
N VAL A 14 -8.39 3.61 -4.32
CA VAL A 14 -7.14 3.41 -5.06
C VAL A 14 -6.77 1.93 -5.09
N LEU A 15 -6.81 1.24 -3.94
CA LEU A 15 -6.52 -0.20 -3.90
C LEU A 15 -7.50 -1.01 -4.74
N MET A 16 -8.78 -0.64 -4.76
CA MET A 16 -9.78 -1.30 -5.59
C MET A 16 -9.46 -1.11 -7.09
N LEU A 17 -9.12 0.11 -7.50
CA LEU A 17 -8.70 0.41 -8.88
C LEU A 17 -7.42 -0.33 -9.26
N VAL A 18 -6.42 -0.34 -8.38
CA VAL A 18 -5.16 -1.06 -8.56
C VAL A 18 -5.42 -2.56 -8.73
N SER A 19 -6.32 -3.14 -7.92
CA SER A 19 -6.69 -4.55 -8.02
C SER A 19 -7.35 -4.92 -9.36
N PHE A 20 -7.98 -3.95 -10.02
CA PHE A 20 -8.60 -4.14 -11.34
C PHE A 20 -7.59 -3.92 -12.48
N LEU A 21 -6.67 -2.97 -12.31
CA LEU A 21 -5.70 -2.58 -13.35
C LEU A 21 -4.49 -3.52 -13.42
N LEU A 22 -4.13 -4.17 -12.32
CA LEU A 22 -2.91 -4.96 -12.23
C LEU A 22 -3.13 -6.45 -12.46
N PRO A 23 -2.45 -7.07 -13.44
CA PRO A 23 -2.48 -8.52 -13.60
C PRO A 23 -1.82 -9.20 -12.40
N GLY A 24 -2.48 -10.22 -11.86
CA GLY A 24 -2.01 -10.97 -10.69
C GLY A 24 -2.44 -10.40 -9.34
N PHE A 25 -3.32 -9.39 -9.32
CA PHE A 25 -4.14 -9.05 -8.16
C PHE A 25 -5.52 -9.71 -8.30
N ALA A 26 -6.01 -10.35 -7.24
CA ALA A 26 -7.43 -10.69 -7.17
C ALA A 26 -8.27 -9.42 -7.06
N THR A 27 -9.45 -9.46 -7.66
CA THR A 27 -10.44 -8.39 -7.56
C THR A 27 -10.92 -8.28 -6.12
N LEU A 28 -10.63 -7.14 -5.49
CA LEU A 28 -11.05 -6.86 -4.12
C LEU A 28 -12.43 -6.19 -4.13
N SER A 29 -13.32 -6.65 -3.25
CA SER A 29 -14.53 -5.91 -2.90
C SER A 29 -14.19 -4.67 -2.05
N PHE A 30 -15.10 -3.69 -1.98
CA PHE A 30 -14.90 -2.46 -1.19
C PHE A 30 -14.48 -2.76 0.26
N TRP A 31 -15.12 -3.73 0.91
CA TRP A 31 -14.80 -4.12 2.29
C TRP A 31 -13.42 -4.73 2.42
N GLN A 32 -12.99 -5.56 1.47
CA GLN A 32 -11.65 -6.13 1.45
C GLN A 32 -10.59 -5.06 1.19
N ALA A 33 -10.86 -4.11 0.27
CA ALA A 33 -9.99 -2.98 0.00
C ALA A 33 -9.85 -2.03 1.20
N LEU A 34 -10.93 -1.86 1.98
CA LEU A 34 -10.89 -1.09 3.21
C LEU A 34 -9.99 -1.75 4.26
N ILE A 35 -10.17 -3.06 4.50
CA ILE A 35 -9.32 -3.82 5.42
C ILE A 35 -7.87 -3.82 4.94
N ALA A 36 -7.65 -3.99 3.63
CA ALA A 36 -6.34 -3.89 3.01
C ALA A 36 -5.65 -2.56 3.28
N ALA A 37 -6.37 -1.44 3.15
CA ALA A 37 -5.82 -0.12 3.43
C ALA A 37 -5.37 0.00 4.90
N VAL A 38 -6.17 -0.52 5.85
CA VAL A 38 -5.79 -0.58 7.28
C VAL A 38 -4.51 -1.39 7.46
N VAL A 39 -4.50 -2.61 6.92
CA VAL A 39 -3.38 -3.55 7.10
C VAL A 39 -2.10 -2.99 6.50
N ILE A 40 -2.16 -2.46 5.28
CA ILE A 40 -1.01 -1.86 4.58
C ILE A 40 -0.49 -0.65 5.35
N ALA A 41 -1.37 0.21 5.88
CA ALA A 41 -0.96 1.35 6.69
C ALA A 41 -0.26 0.92 7.98
N ILE A 42 -0.79 -0.07 8.69
CA ILE A 42 -0.17 -0.60 9.92
C ILE A 42 1.19 -1.24 9.61
N LEU A 43 1.26 -2.10 8.60
CA LEU A 43 2.50 -2.75 8.19
C LEU A 43 3.55 -1.75 7.71
N GLY A 44 3.14 -0.74 6.94
CA GLY A 44 4.02 0.34 6.49
C GLY A 44 4.62 1.09 7.67
N TYR A 45 3.79 1.51 8.63
CA TYR A 45 4.23 2.16 9.85
C TYR A 45 5.20 1.29 10.67
N LEU A 46 4.94 -0.01 10.79
CA LEU A 46 5.83 -0.94 11.50
C LEU A 46 7.20 -1.02 10.83
N VAL A 47 7.25 -1.17 9.50
CA VAL A 47 8.52 -1.23 8.77
C VAL A 47 9.26 0.10 8.87
N GLU A 48 8.57 1.22 8.74
CA GLU A 48 9.17 2.55 8.86
C GLU A 48 9.74 2.82 10.26
N SER A 49 9.02 2.41 11.32
CA SER A 49 9.51 2.51 12.69
C SER A 49 10.80 1.72 12.92
N LEU A 50 10.95 0.56 12.27
CA LEU A 50 12.12 -0.30 12.39
C LEU A 50 13.30 0.18 11.52
N PHE A 51 13.05 0.64 10.29
CA PHE A 51 14.08 0.91 9.28
C PHE A 51 14.32 2.41 9.02
N GLY A 52 13.36 3.28 9.29
CA GLY A 52 13.33 4.69 8.85
C GLY A 52 14.48 5.56 9.34
N ARG A 53 15.11 5.20 10.47
CA ARG A 53 16.27 5.95 11.02
C ARG A 53 17.59 5.64 10.30
N LYS A 54 17.66 4.57 9.50
CA LYS A 54 18.90 4.10 8.87
C LYS A 54 18.96 4.38 7.35
N VAL A 55 17.90 4.91 6.75
CA VAL A 55 17.81 5.11 5.30
C VAL A 55 18.35 6.50 4.91
N SER A 56 19.41 6.52 4.11
CA SER A 56 19.98 7.77 3.56
C SER A 56 19.00 8.46 2.60
N PRO A 57 19.00 9.80 2.51
CA PRO A 57 18.09 10.56 1.64
C PRO A 57 18.16 10.10 0.17
N GLN A 58 19.36 9.79 -0.33
CA GLN A 58 19.56 9.30 -1.70
C GLN A 58 18.90 7.93 -1.94
N ASN A 59 18.77 7.07 -0.93
CA ASN A 59 18.22 5.71 -1.08
C ASN A 59 16.75 5.59 -0.67
N ARG A 60 16.13 6.66 -0.14
CA ARG A 60 14.74 6.63 0.36
C ARG A 60 13.73 6.19 -0.70
N GLY A 61 13.92 6.58 -1.97
CA GLY A 61 13.00 6.19 -3.05
C GLY A 61 12.96 4.69 -3.29
N LEU A 62 14.13 4.07 -3.48
CA LEU A 62 14.22 2.62 -3.75
C LEU A 62 13.83 1.79 -2.53
N VAL A 63 14.28 2.17 -1.35
CA VAL A 63 13.94 1.45 -0.11
C VAL A 63 12.45 1.56 0.17
N GLY A 64 11.84 2.73 -0.03
CA GLY A 64 10.40 2.93 0.11
C GLY A 64 9.58 2.11 -0.89
N PHE A 65 10.05 2.01 -2.14
CA PHE A 65 9.42 1.16 -3.16
C PHE A 65 9.46 -0.33 -2.77
N LEU A 66 10.63 -0.84 -2.40
CA LEU A 66 10.79 -2.24 -1.99
C LEU A 66 9.97 -2.54 -0.73
N THR A 67 9.97 -1.60 0.22
CA THR A 67 9.16 -1.70 1.45
C THR A 67 7.68 -1.80 1.11
N ALA A 68 7.16 -0.93 0.25
CA ALA A 68 5.77 -0.97 -0.18
C ALA A 68 5.42 -2.29 -0.87
N ALA A 69 6.28 -2.80 -1.76
CA ALA A 69 6.05 -4.08 -2.44
C ALA A 69 5.99 -5.24 -1.44
N VAL A 70 6.91 -5.28 -0.48
CA VAL A 70 6.92 -6.30 0.59
C VAL A 70 5.68 -6.18 1.46
N VAL A 71 5.31 -4.97 1.89
CA VAL A 71 4.13 -4.72 2.71
C VAL A 71 2.85 -5.18 2.01
N ILE A 72 2.68 -4.85 0.74
CA ILE A 72 1.52 -5.27 -0.06
C ILE A 72 1.47 -6.80 -0.20
N TYR A 73 2.62 -7.41 -0.49
CA TYR A 73 2.70 -8.87 -0.60
C TYR A 73 2.41 -9.55 0.73
N VAL A 74 2.85 -9.00 1.86
CA VAL A 74 2.56 -9.55 3.19
C VAL A 74 1.10 -9.32 3.59
N ALA A 75 0.50 -8.19 3.19
CA ALA A 75 -0.89 -7.86 3.50
C ALA A 75 -1.88 -8.93 3.00
N GLN A 76 -1.54 -9.66 1.91
CA GLN A 76 -2.40 -10.73 1.40
C GLN A 76 -2.65 -11.85 2.42
N PHE A 77 -1.73 -12.08 3.36
CA PHE A 77 -1.90 -13.10 4.40
C PHE A 77 -2.81 -12.64 5.54
N LEU A 78 -3.01 -11.33 5.68
CA LEU A 78 -3.83 -10.74 6.74
C LEU A 78 -5.22 -10.35 6.24
N VAL A 79 -5.39 -10.13 4.92
CA VAL A 79 -6.64 -9.65 4.33
C VAL A 79 -7.39 -10.79 3.64
N PRO A 80 -8.58 -11.19 4.14
CA PRO A 80 -9.35 -12.27 3.53
C PRO A 80 -9.75 -11.96 2.08
N GLY A 81 -9.48 -12.89 1.16
CA GLY A 81 -9.81 -12.77 -0.25
C GLY A 81 -8.88 -11.85 -1.05
N MET A 82 -7.80 -11.36 -0.44
CA MET A 82 -6.68 -10.77 -1.17
C MET A 82 -5.71 -11.85 -1.61
N SER A 83 -5.42 -11.91 -2.92
CA SER A 83 -4.30 -12.69 -3.45
C SER A 83 -3.51 -11.82 -4.39
N VAL A 84 -2.19 -11.79 -4.20
CA VAL A 84 -1.29 -10.91 -4.94
C VAL A 84 -0.05 -11.69 -5.36
N SER A 85 0.21 -11.73 -6.67
CA SER A 85 1.46 -12.27 -7.20
C SER A 85 2.64 -11.34 -6.86
N LEU A 86 3.86 -11.88 -6.86
CA LEU A 86 5.05 -11.08 -6.58
C LEU A 86 5.20 -9.89 -7.57
N ILE A 87 4.88 -10.13 -8.85
CA ILE A 87 4.86 -9.09 -9.89
C ILE A 87 3.74 -8.09 -9.62
N GLY A 88 2.55 -8.57 -9.24
CA GLY A 88 1.42 -7.73 -8.87
C GLY A 88 1.76 -6.78 -7.71
N ALA A 89 2.41 -7.28 -6.66
CA ALA A 89 2.85 -6.46 -5.53
C ALA A 89 3.86 -5.38 -5.94
N ALA A 90 4.83 -5.73 -6.80
CA ALA A 90 5.80 -4.78 -7.32
C ALA A 90 5.12 -3.68 -8.16
N LEU A 91 4.20 -4.05 -9.04
CA LEU A 91 3.43 -3.10 -9.84
C LEU A 91 2.53 -2.21 -8.95
N ALA A 92 1.88 -2.80 -7.94
CA ALA A 92 1.04 -2.06 -6.99
C ALA A 92 1.86 -1.05 -6.19
N ALA A 93 3.07 -1.39 -5.78
CA ALA A 93 3.98 -0.46 -5.11
C ALA A 93 4.36 0.72 -6.01
N VAL A 94 4.52 0.52 -7.32
CA VAL A 94 4.73 1.62 -8.27
C VAL A 94 3.50 2.51 -8.32
N VAL A 95 2.32 1.93 -8.54
CA VAL A 95 1.08 2.71 -8.70
C VAL A 95 0.74 3.47 -7.42
N ILE A 96 0.80 2.83 -6.26
CA ILE A 96 0.55 3.47 -4.97
C ILE A 96 1.59 4.56 -4.71
N GLY A 97 2.87 4.32 -5.00
CA GLY A 97 3.92 5.33 -4.89
C GLY A 97 3.63 6.57 -5.74
N ILE A 98 3.12 6.39 -6.97
CA ILE A 98 2.70 7.50 -7.83
C ILE A 98 1.47 8.20 -7.24
N VAL A 99 0.45 7.46 -6.79
CA VAL A 99 -0.76 8.03 -6.22
C VAL A 99 -0.46 8.85 -4.97
N ASP A 100 0.43 8.37 -4.09
CA ASP A 100 0.87 9.07 -2.89
C ASP A 100 1.55 10.42 -3.20
N LEU A 101 2.17 10.58 -4.37
CA LEU A 101 2.74 11.87 -4.80
C LEU A 101 1.65 12.91 -5.10
N PHE A 102 0.52 12.49 -5.66
CA PHE A 102 -0.60 13.38 -5.99
C PHE A 102 -1.53 13.60 -4.81
N ILE A 103 -1.69 12.58 -3.97
CA ILE A 103 -2.52 12.61 -2.77
C ILE A 103 -1.62 12.20 -1.62
N PRO A 104 -0.86 13.15 -1.02
CA PRO A 104 0.01 12.85 0.11
C PRO A 104 -0.79 12.21 1.23
N THR A 105 -0.66 10.90 1.36
CA THR A 105 -1.11 10.14 2.51
C THR A 105 -0.01 10.28 3.56
N GLU A 106 -0.01 11.41 4.28
CA GLU A 106 0.88 11.58 5.44
C GLU A 106 0.41 10.63 6.57
N LEU A 107 0.79 9.37 6.41
CA LEU A 107 0.74 8.25 7.36
C LEU A 107 1.95 7.32 7.11
N ARG A 108 3.06 7.88 6.61
CA ARG A 108 4.37 7.24 6.59
C ARG A 108 5.16 7.80 7.77
#